data_AF-A0A8T5IBF9-F1
#
_entry.id   AF-A0A8T5IBF9-F1
#
_cell.length_a   1.000
_cell.length_b   1.000
_cell.length_c   1.000
_cell.angle_alpha   90.00
_cell.angle_beta   90.00
_cell.angle_gamma   90.00
#
_symmetry.space_group_name_H-M   'P 1'
#
loop_
_entity.id
_entity.type
_entity.pdbx_description
1 polymer ?
#
loop_
_entity_poly.entity_id
_entity_poly.type
_entity_poly.pdbx_seq_one_letter_code
_entity_poly.pdbx_strand_id
1 'polypeptide(L)' 'MNRVPIYFKEATLDPKLDCLRVSDSRHNLELLFFANGKVISTNARHANMVAMAAIHWRDRLQDDGLFIEE' A
#
# COMPACT_ATOMS: atom_id res chain seq x y z
N MET A 1 -6.42 7.52 17.80
CA MET A 1 -6.30 6.78 16.53
C MET A 1 -4.94 6.10 16.54
N ASN A 2 -4.89 4.84 16.96
CA ASN A 2 -3.65 4.08 17.12
C ASN A 2 -3.07 3.81 15.73
N ARG A 3 -2.00 4.52 15.38
CA ARG A 3 -1.32 4.36 14.09
C ARG A 3 -0.56 3.03 14.13
N VAL A 4 -0.83 2.14 13.17
CA VAL A 4 0.04 0.99 12.89
C VAL A 4 1.45 1.56 12.66
N PRO A 5 2.47 1.17 13.45
CA PRO A 5 3.83 1.55 13.16
C PRO A 5 4.15 1.01 11.77
N ILE A 6 4.43 1.89 10.82
CA ILE A 6 4.68 1.46 9.45
C ILE A 6 6.06 0.80 9.46
N TYR A 7 6.11 -0.53 9.43
CA TYR A 7 7.35 -1.31 9.46
C TYR A 7 8.10 -1.31 8.12
N PHE A 8 7.49 -0.75 7.07
CA PHE A 8 8.05 -0.76 5.73
C PHE A 8 8.91 0.47 5.47
N LYS A 9 10.19 0.23 5.14
CA LYS A 9 11.13 1.28 4.72
C LYS A 9 10.64 2.01 3.45
N GLU A 10 9.85 1.32 2.62
CA GLU A 10 9.32 1.86 1.36
C GLU A 10 8.08 2.76 1.56
N ALA A 11 7.62 2.93 2.80
CA ALA A 11 6.34 3.54 3.10
C ALA A 11 6.49 4.84 3.91
N THR A 12 5.72 5.86 3.53
CA THR A 12 5.73 7.18 4.15
C THR A 12 4.30 7.69 4.35
N LEU A 13 4.04 8.35 5.47
CA LEU A 13 2.73 8.92 5.76
C LEU A 13 2.57 10.24 4.99
N ASP A 14 1.46 10.39 4.25
CA ASP A 14 1.05 11.65 3.63
C ASP A 14 -0.06 12.31 4.46
N PRO A 15 0.25 13.35 5.25
CA PRO A 15 -0.74 13.99 6.10
C PRO A 15 -1.76 14.83 5.32
N LYS A 16 -1.51 15.16 4.05
CA LYS A 16 -2.47 15.95 3.24
C LYS A 16 -3.60 15.08 2.70
N LEU A 17 -3.27 13.85 2.32
CA LEU A 17 -4.23 12.87 1.81
C LEU A 17 -4.71 11.88 2.88
N ASP A 18 -4.12 11.94 4.08
CA ASP A 18 -4.32 10.99 5.18
C ASP A 18 -4.20 9.53 4.72
N CYS A 19 -3.15 9.27 3.95
CA CYS A 19 -2.87 7.96 3.38
C CYS A 19 -1.41 7.55 3.58
N LEU A 20 -1.15 6.26 3.47
CA LEU A 20 0.20 5.74 3.41
C LEU A 20 0.66 5.64 1.96
N ARG A 21 1.74 6.35 1.61
CA ARG A 21 2.39 6.24 0.30
C ARG A 21 3.42 5.14 0.34
N VAL A 22 3.39 4.25 -0.63
CA VAL A 22 4.32 3.13 -0.76
C VAL A 22 4.95 3.18 -2.13
N SER A 23 6.28 3.26 -2.16
CA SER A 23 7.05 3.18 -3.40
C SER A 23 7.33 1.73 -3.75
N ASP A 24 6.57 1.17 -4.69
CA ASP A 24 6.77 -0.19 -5.18
C ASP A 24 7.84 -0.21 -6.28
N SER A 25 9.09 -0.46 -5.89
CA SER A 25 10.22 -0.57 -6.81
C SER A 25 10.16 -1.83 -7.69
N ARG A 26 9.47 -2.89 -7.23
CA ARG A 26 9.32 -4.16 -7.97
C ARG A 26 8.42 -3.99 -9.19
N HIS A 27 7.37 -3.21 -9.05
CA HIS A 27 6.40 -2.94 -10.12
C HIS A 27 6.53 -1.53 -10.71
N ASN A 28 7.50 -0.73 -10.24
CA ASN A 28 7.79 0.63 -10.70
C ASN A 28 6.54 1.54 -10.71
N LEU A 29 5.82 1.55 -9.59
CA LEU A 29 4.63 2.36 -9.36
C LEU A 29 4.57 2.82 -7.90
N GLU A 30 3.62 3.71 -7.61
CA GLU A 30 3.34 4.13 -6.25
C GLU A 30 1.91 3.71 -5.86
N LEU A 31 1.74 3.35 -4.59
CA LEU A 31 0.46 2.97 -4.00
C LEU A 31 0.11 3.91 -2.85
N LEU A 32 -1.13 4.36 -2.82
CA LEU A 32 -1.71 5.16 -1.74
C LEU A 32 -2.72 4.30 -0.99
N PHE A 33 -2.35 3.81 0.19
CA PHE A 33 -3.22 3.00 1.04
C PHE A 33 -4.01 3.91 1.98
N PHE A 34 -5.32 3.73 2.00
CA PHE A 34 -6.23 4.43 2.90
C PHE A 34 -6.65 3.53 4.05
N ALA A 35 -6.99 4.12 5.19
CA ALA A 35 -7.41 3.38 6.39
C ALA A 35 -8.68 2.52 6.19
N ASN A 36 -9.45 2.78 5.12
CA ASN A 36 -10.62 2.00 4.74
C ASN A 36 -10.29 0.77 3.87
N GLY A 37 -9.01 0.42 3.71
CA GLY A 37 -8.56 -0.73 2.91
C GLY A 37 -8.52 -0.47 1.40
N LYS A 38 -8.95 0.70 0.91
CA LYS A 38 -8.84 1.05 -0.51
C LYS A 38 -7.41 1.52 -0.84
N VAL A 39 -7.01 1.27 -2.09
CA VAL A 39 -5.68 1.62 -2.59
C VAL A 39 -5.80 2.32 -3.94
N ILE A 40 -5.06 3.40 -4.12
CA ILE A 40 -4.90 4.08 -5.42
C ILE A 40 -3.50 3.79 -5.94
N SER A 41 -3.38 3.29 -7.16
CA SER A 41 -2.10 3.18 -7.85
C SER A 41 -1.86 4.40 -8.74
N THR A 42 -0.69 5.00 -8.63
CA THR A 42 -0.24 6.11 -9.49
C THR A 42 0.97 5.66 -10.33
N ASN A 43 1.21 6.31 -11.47
CA ASN A 43 2.31 6.01 -12.39
C ASN A 43 2.30 4.62 -13.07
N ALA A 44 1.23 3.86 -12.91
CA ALA A 44 1.07 2.58 -13.59
C ALA A 44 0.97 2.77 -15.11
N ARG A 45 1.70 1.94 -15.87
CA ARG A 45 1.68 1.95 -17.34
C ARG A 45 0.65 0.98 -17.92
N HIS A 46 0.35 -0.09 -17.21
CA HIS A 46 -0.54 -1.17 -17.66
C HIS A 46 -1.35 -1.74 -16.50
N ALA A 47 -2.60 -2.11 -16.77
CA ALA A 47 -3.51 -2.69 -15.76
C ALA A 47 -2.94 -3.96 -15.11
N ASN A 48 -2.23 -4.80 -15.88
CA ASN A 48 -1.62 -6.02 -15.36
C ASN A 48 -0.58 -5.74 -14.27
N MET A 49 0.18 -4.65 -14.40
CA MET A 49 1.18 -4.25 -13.41
C MET A 49 0.52 -3.85 -12.08
N VAL A 50 -0.61 -3.16 -12.15
CA VAL A 50 -1.42 -2.82 -10.96
C VAL A 50 -1.94 -4.08 -10.29
N ALA A 51 -2.43 -5.05 -11.06
CA ALA A 51 -2.90 -6.32 -10.52
C ALA A 51 -1.79 -7.10 -9.80
N MET A 52 -0.59 -7.15 -10.40
CA MET A 52 0.58 -7.81 -9.79
C MET A 52 1.02 -7.11 -8.49
N ALA A 53 1.06 -5.78 -8.47
CA ALA A 53 1.36 -5.02 -7.26
C ALA A 53 0.32 -5.24 -6.17
N ALA A 54 -0.97 -5.24 -6.53
CA ALA A 54 -2.05 -5.48 -5.58
C ALA A 54 -1.95 -6.86 -4.91
N ILE A 55 -1.65 -7.92 -5.69
CA ILE A 55 -1.43 -9.26 -5.15
C ILE A 55 -0.22 -9.26 -4.19
N HIS A 56 0.92 -8.72 -4.64
CA HIS A 56 2.14 -8.69 -3.85
C HIS A 56 1.95 -8.00 -2.49
N TRP A 57 1.32 -6.82 -2.48
CA TRP A 57 1.11 -6.07 -1.25
C TRP A 57 0.03 -6.65 -0.36
N ARG A 58 -1.04 -7.22 -0.93
CA ARG A 58 -2.04 -7.96 -0.13
C ARG A 58 -1.36 -9.09 0.63
N ASP A 59 -0.59 -9.92 -0.08
CA ASP A 59 0.06 -11.09 0.52
C ASP A 59 1.07 -10.66 1.60
N ARG A 60 1.86 -9.61 1.34
CA ARG A 60 2.79 -9.05 2.35
C ARG A 60 2.08 -8.52 3.59
N LEU A 61 0.99 -7.76 3.42
CA LEU A 61 0.20 -7.23 4.54
C LEU A 61 -0.44 -8.36 5.36
N GLN A 62 -0.87 -9.44 4.69
CA GLN A 62 -1.41 -10.62 5.33
C GLN A 62 -0.33 -11.37 6.14
N ASP A 63 0.84 -11.59 5.55
CA ASP A 63 1.97 -12.27 6.20
C ASP A 63 2.46 -11.50 7.45
N ASP A 64 2.41 -10.17 7.40
CA ASP A 64 2.76 -9.30 8.53
C ASP A 64 1.62 -9.11 9.54
N GLY A 65 0.46 -9.75 9.34
CA GLY A 65 -0.69 -9.69 10.26
C GLY A 65 -1.31 -8.29 10.39
N LEU A 66 -1.26 -7.49 9.32
CA LEU A 66 -1.67 -6.08 9.34
C LEU A 66 -3.14 -5.85 8.95
N PHE A 67 -3.87 -6.93 8.60
CA PHE A 67 -5.31 -6.83 8.40
C PHE A 67 -6.04 -6.80 9.74
N ILE A 68 -7.04 -5.93 9.82
CA ILE A 68 -7.92 -5.84 10.98
C ILE A 68 -9.04 -6.86 10.75
N GLU A 69 -9.23 -7.77 11.70
CA GLU A 69 -10.40 -8.67 11.70
C GLU A 69 -11.66 -7.84 12.01
N GLU A 70 -12.77 -8.12 11.29
CA GLU A 70 -14.08 -7.48 11.49
C GLU A 70 -14.72 -7.81 12.85
#